data_AF-A0A2V9Y0T7-F1
#
_entry.id   AF-A0A2V9Y0T7-F1
#
_cell.length_a   1.000
_cell.length_b   1.000
_cell.length_c   1.000
_cell.angle_alpha   90.00
_cell.angle_beta   90.00
_cell.angle_gamma   90.00
#
_symmetry.space_group_name_H-M   'P 1'
#
loop_
_entity.id
_entity.type
_entity.pdbx_description
1 polymer ?
#
loop_
_entity_poly.entity_id
_entity_poly.type
_entity_poly.pdbx_seq_one_letter_code
_entity_poly.pdbx_strand_id
1 'polypeptide(L)'
;MKSHVYSLVLIFFSLVLSMTAQVSGSGTTNFIPKWTGSTSLGDSKLFQVSGKVGIGTTNPAATVDVIGQNATTAGAAAPMAFQVKGGTGGAGTSTLRGGSGGRIGLTAGTGGGFVLCGSTCRGATGGVGGSLILQPGAGGLYPCCGGRGGSIILQPGAGGVPGLQPGDVLLAPTAGKVGIGETNPANTLEIKVGGTTLADEWITRSSRRFKTNIEPLQGSLEKIEQLQGVSYQRKTDGKQEVGVVAEDVAQIVPEVVSRDPNTYEAEGVDYSRLAALLIEAVKSQQAQLRSQQAEMQHLKLRVEQLTSNAVRQ
;
A
#
# COMPACT_ATOMS: atom_id res chain seq x y z
N MET A 1 -99.18 37.95 34.16
CA MET A 1 -97.80 37.94 34.69
C MET A 1 -97.18 36.63 34.23
N LYS A 2 -96.43 36.56 33.11
CA LYS A 2 -94.97 36.80 33.01
C LYS A 2 -94.26 36.35 34.30
N SER A 3 -93.44 35.31 34.32
CA SER A 3 -92.21 35.21 33.54
C SER A 3 -91.74 33.76 33.33
N HIS A 4 -91.06 33.63 32.20
CA HIS A 4 -90.42 32.47 31.60
C HIS A 4 -89.02 32.17 32.16
N VAL A 5 -88.69 30.86 32.26
CA VAL A 5 -87.43 30.21 31.83
C VAL A 5 -86.22 30.55 32.77
N TYR A 6 -85.32 29.66 33.21
CA TYR A 6 -84.42 28.75 32.47
C TYR A 6 -84.00 27.56 33.35
N SER A 7 -84.04 26.38 32.72
CA SER A 7 -83.38 25.14 33.14
C SER A 7 -81.87 25.31 33.03
N LEU A 8 -81.15 25.31 34.16
CA LEU A 8 -79.69 25.30 34.18
C LEU A 8 -79.20 23.86 34.37
N VAL A 9 -79.06 23.13 33.28
CA VAL A 9 -78.33 21.86 33.26
C VAL A 9 -76.85 22.21 33.26
N LEU A 10 -76.18 22.05 34.40
CA LEU A 10 -74.73 22.08 34.51
C LEU A 10 -74.18 20.80 33.87
N ILE A 11 -73.93 20.86 32.56
CA ILE A 11 -73.12 19.85 31.87
C ILE A 11 -71.67 20.10 32.32
N PHE A 12 -71.19 19.31 33.28
CA PHE A 12 -69.77 19.16 33.51
C PHE A 12 -69.17 18.47 32.28
N PHE A 13 -68.74 19.26 31.30
CA PHE A 13 -67.89 18.79 30.21
C PHE A 13 -66.55 18.46 30.86
N SER A 14 -66.37 17.21 31.28
CA SER A 14 -65.05 16.71 31.62
C SER A 14 -64.24 16.74 30.33
N LEU A 15 -63.41 17.78 30.19
CA LEU A 15 -62.35 17.80 29.21
C LEU A 15 -61.39 16.68 29.61
N VAL A 16 -61.64 15.48 29.10
CA VAL A 16 -60.62 14.42 29.09
C VAL A 16 -59.55 14.94 28.15
N LEU A 17 -58.58 15.70 28.68
CA LEU A 17 -57.28 15.74 28.03
C LEU A 17 -56.87 14.28 27.95
N SER A 18 -56.78 13.74 26.74
CA SER A 18 -55.98 12.55 26.52
C SER A 18 -54.60 12.87 27.07
N MET A 19 -54.31 12.45 28.30
CA MET A 19 -52.95 12.24 28.71
C MET A 19 -52.46 11.12 27.80
N THR A 20 -51.87 11.52 26.68
CA THR A 20 -50.93 10.66 25.97
C THR A 20 -50.05 10.06 27.04
N ALA A 21 -49.97 8.74 27.14
CA ALA A 21 -49.18 8.05 28.14
C ALA A 21 -47.81 8.74 28.24
N GLN A 22 -47.60 9.51 29.31
CA GLN A 22 -46.36 10.23 29.47
C GLN A 22 -45.37 9.19 29.99
N VAL A 23 -44.43 8.79 29.15
CA VAL A 23 -43.25 8.07 29.62
C VAL A 23 -42.49 9.07 30.51
N SER A 24 -42.77 9.05 31.81
CA SER A 24 -42.04 9.84 32.80
C SER A 24 -40.88 9.01 33.35
N GLY A 25 -39.67 9.56 33.29
CA GLY A 25 -38.44 8.94 33.82
C GLY A 25 -37.30 9.95 33.94
N SER A 26 -36.21 9.56 34.60
CA SER A 26 -34.98 10.34 34.71
C SER A 26 -33.99 9.93 33.60
N GLY A 27 -33.56 10.89 32.79
CA GLY A 27 -32.54 10.71 31.75
C GLY A 27 -32.25 12.05 31.06
N THR A 28 -31.07 12.19 30.45
CA THR A 28 -30.70 13.39 29.71
C THR A 28 -31.07 13.25 28.25
N THR A 29 -31.61 14.30 27.63
CA THR A 29 -31.92 14.33 26.19
C THR A 29 -30.75 13.81 25.36
N ASN A 30 -31.05 13.04 24.31
CA ASN A 30 -30.10 12.43 23.37
C ASN A 30 -29.23 11.30 23.93
N PHE A 31 -29.23 11.01 25.24
CA PHE A 31 -28.58 9.82 25.77
C PHE A 31 -29.50 8.61 25.69
N ILE A 32 -28.95 7.45 25.32
CA ILE A 32 -29.70 6.19 25.35
C ILE A 32 -29.80 5.74 26.83
N PRO A 33 -31.01 5.55 27.38
CA PRO A 33 -31.18 5.10 28.76
C PRO A 33 -30.61 3.70 28.96
N LYS A 34 -29.92 3.46 30.08
CA LYS A 34 -29.50 2.14 30.54
C LYS A 34 -29.86 1.93 32.01
N TRP A 35 -30.04 0.68 32.40
CA TRP A 35 -30.17 0.32 33.80
C TRP A 35 -28.84 0.59 34.54
N THR A 36 -28.94 1.30 35.65
CA THR A 36 -27.85 1.55 36.61
C THR A 36 -28.03 0.73 37.89
N GLY A 37 -29.19 0.10 38.05
CA GLY A 37 -29.59 -0.76 39.17
C GLY A 37 -30.83 -1.57 38.78
N SER A 38 -31.36 -2.39 39.70
CA SER A 38 -32.55 -3.24 39.44
C SER A 38 -33.82 -2.45 39.13
N THR A 39 -33.87 -1.18 39.55
CA THR A 39 -35.03 -0.30 39.35
C THR A 39 -34.66 1.12 38.91
N SER A 40 -33.38 1.41 38.64
CA SER A 40 -32.92 2.76 38.27
C SER A 40 -32.41 2.82 36.84
N LEU A 41 -32.86 3.85 36.11
CA LEU A 41 -32.36 4.21 34.78
C LEU A 41 -31.41 5.42 34.88
N GLY A 42 -30.38 5.43 34.03
CA GLY A 42 -29.50 6.57 33.86
C GLY A 42 -28.87 6.60 32.46
N ASP A 43 -28.06 7.60 32.20
CA ASP A 43 -27.47 7.80 30.88
C ASP A 43 -26.40 6.75 30.58
N SER A 44 -26.42 6.22 29.35
CA SER A 44 -25.31 5.43 28.83
C SER A 44 -24.18 6.34 28.32
N LYS A 45 -23.11 5.73 27.80
CA LYS A 45 -22.09 6.46 27.02
C LYS A 45 -22.49 6.65 25.56
N LEU A 46 -23.65 6.13 25.15
CA LEU A 46 -24.21 6.29 23.82
C LEU A 46 -25.05 7.56 23.78
N PHE A 47 -24.70 8.43 22.86
CA PHE A 47 -25.38 9.69 22.57
C PHE A 47 -25.87 9.66 21.13
N GLN A 48 -27.10 10.10 20.88
CA GLN A 48 -27.68 10.12 19.55
C GLN A 48 -28.25 11.50 19.24
N VAL A 49 -27.75 12.13 18.17
CA VAL A 49 -28.25 13.42 17.71
C VAL A 49 -28.19 13.49 16.19
N SER A 50 -29.21 14.07 15.56
CA SER A 50 -29.22 14.33 14.10
C SER A 50 -28.85 13.12 13.22
N GLY A 51 -29.31 11.92 13.60
CA GLY A 51 -29.03 10.68 12.87
C GLY A 51 -27.63 10.08 13.07
N LYS A 52 -26.84 10.62 14.00
CA LYS A 52 -25.49 10.14 14.34
C LYS A 52 -25.46 9.55 15.75
N VAL A 53 -24.56 8.61 15.99
CA VAL A 53 -24.30 7.98 17.30
C VAL A 53 -22.88 8.32 17.76
N GLY A 54 -22.75 8.96 18.90
CA GLY A 54 -21.50 9.17 19.62
C GLY A 54 -21.33 8.16 20.75
N ILE A 55 -20.12 7.62 20.91
CA ILE A 55 -19.68 6.87 22.09
C ILE A 55 -18.53 7.66 22.71
N GLY A 56 -18.74 8.20 23.91
CA GLY A 56 -17.75 9.05 24.57
C GLY A 56 -17.69 10.51 24.04
N THR A 57 -18.60 10.89 23.14
CA THR A 57 -18.77 12.26 22.62
C THR A 57 -20.23 12.65 22.52
N THR A 58 -20.54 13.92 22.76
CA THR A 58 -21.87 14.52 22.54
C THR A 58 -21.95 15.35 21.25
N ASN A 59 -20.86 15.42 20.48
CA ASN A 59 -20.82 16.10 19.20
C ASN A 59 -20.21 15.16 18.12
N PRO A 60 -20.94 14.11 17.71
CA PRO A 60 -20.41 13.13 16.77
C PRO A 60 -20.13 13.76 15.40
N ALA A 61 -18.88 13.64 14.94
CA ALA A 61 -18.46 14.14 13.63
C ALA A 61 -18.93 13.21 12.49
N ALA A 62 -19.01 11.90 12.74
CA ALA A 62 -19.45 10.87 11.80
C ALA A 62 -20.75 10.17 12.25
N THR A 63 -21.35 9.36 11.39
CA THR A 63 -22.57 8.58 11.71
C THR A 63 -22.39 7.70 12.95
N VAL A 64 -21.19 7.12 13.12
CA VAL A 64 -20.76 6.51 14.37
C VAL A 64 -19.41 7.14 14.72
N ASP A 65 -19.32 7.82 15.85
CA ASP A 65 -18.11 8.47 16.33
C ASP A 65 -17.75 7.93 17.72
N VAL A 66 -16.60 7.27 17.83
CA VAL A 66 -16.14 6.60 19.05
C VAL A 66 -14.88 7.28 19.53
N ILE A 67 -14.97 8.01 20.64
CA ILE A 67 -13.83 8.64 21.29
C ILE A 67 -13.44 7.82 22.52
N GLY A 68 -12.20 7.31 22.51
CA GLY A 68 -11.62 6.55 23.61
C GLY A 68 -11.41 7.40 24.86
N GLN A 69 -11.32 6.74 26.01
CA GLN A 69 -10.98 7.44 27.26
C GLN A 69 -9.51 7.82 27.28
N ASN A 70 -9.21 8.99 27.82
CA ASN A 70 -7.84 9.37 28.14
C ASN A 70 -7.30 8.49 29.27
N ALA A 71 -5.98 8.31 29.32
CA ALA A 71 -5.31 7.74 30.48
C ALA A 71 -5.61 8.60 31.72
N THR A 72 -5.96 7.97 32.82
CA THR A 72 -6.30 8.65 34.09
C THR A 72 -5.09 8.89 34.98
N THR A 73 -3.92 8.32 34.63
CA THR A 73 -2.67 8.44 35.40
C THR A 73 -1.50 8.78 34.46
N ALA A 74 -0.55 9.57 34.97
CA ALA A 74 0.64 9.96 34.23
C ALA A 74 1.50 8.74 33.88
N GLY A 75 1.89 8.61 32.61
CA GLY A 75 2.69 7.49 32.10
C GLY A 75 1.91 6.22 31.74
N ALA A 76 0.60 6.16 32.02
CA ALA A 76 -0.24 5.03 31.60
C ALA A 76 -0.69 5.17 30.15
N ALA A 77 -0.88 4.03 29.47
CA ALA A 77 -1.51 3.99 28.16
C ALA A 77 -3.02 4.24 28.27
N ALA A 78 -3.57 5.03 27.36
CA ALA A 78 -5.01 5.12 27.21
C ALA A 78 -5.59 3.76 26.80
N PRO A 79 -6.77 3.35 27.31
CA PRO A 79 -7.43 2.13 26.88
C PRO A 79 -7.83 2.22 25.40
N MET A 80 -7.93 1.07 24.74
CA MET A 80 -8.38 1.00 23.35
C MET A 80 -9.79 1.59 23.20
N ALA A 81 -9.95 2.55 22.29
CA ALA A 81 -11.22 3.22 22.01
C ALA A 81 -12.23 2.29 21.32
N PHE A 82 -11.76 1.43 20.42
CA PHE A 82 -12.58 0.58 19.59
C PHE A 82 -11.83 -0.72 19.28
N GLN A 83 -12.46 -1.86 19.57
CA GLN A 83 -11.93 -3.17 19.23
C GLN A 83 -13.01 -3.95 18.48
N VAL A 84 -12.69 -4.41 17.28
CA VAL A 84 -13.51 -5.37 16.53
C VAL A 84 -12.72 -6.66 16.46
N LYS A 85 -13.34 -7.76 16.90
CA LYS A 85 -12.77 -9.11 16.79
C LYS A 85 -13.72 -9.96 15.95
N GLY A 86 -13.19 -10.57 14.89
CA GLY A 86 -13.94 -11.52 14.09
C GLY A 86 -14.27 -12.76 14.91
N GLY A 87 -15.40 -13.40 14.61
CA GLY A 87 -15.76 -14.68 15.23
C GLY A 87 -14.72 -15.76 14.93
N THR A 88 -14.65 -16.79 15.75
CA THR A 88 -13.81 -17.97 15.46
C THR A 88 -14.52 -18.88 14.46
N GLY A 89 -13.77 -19.49 13.55
CA GLY A 89 -14.32 -20.54 12.68
C GLY A 89 -14.76 -21.74 13.51
N GLY A 90 -15.75 -22.49 13.02
CA GLY A 90 -16.25 -23.69 13.70
C GLY A 90 -15.13 -24.71 13.90
N ALA A 91 -15.12 -25.36 15.08
CA ALA A 91 -14.16 -26.42 15.37
C ALA A 91 -14.48 -27.66 14.52
N GLY A 92 -13.46 -28.22 13.87
CA GLY A 92 -13.57 -29.52 13.19
C GLY A 92 -13.52 -30.67 14.19
N THR A 93 -14.26 -31.74 13.94
CA THR A 93 -14.08 -33.04 14.60
C THR A 93 -13.12 -33.91 13.78
N SER A 94 -12.71 -35.08 14.30
CA SER A 94 -11.53 -35.88 13.89
C SER A 94 -11.36 -36.23 12.40
N THR A 95 -12.30 -35.91 11.53
CA THR A 95 -12.22 -36.13 10.07
C THR A 95 -12.51 -34.89 9.21
N LEU A 96 -12.71 -33.69 9.79
CA LEU A 96 -13.13 -32.48 9.06
C LEU A 96 -12.25 -31.26 9.35
N ARG A 97 -12.03 -30.40 8.33
CA ARG A 97 -11.31 -29.13 8.48
C ARG A 97 -12.16 -28.13 9.26
N GLY A 98 -11.55 -27.46 10.25
CA GLY A 98 -12.16 -26.32 10.92
C GLY A 98 -12.44 -25.17 9.95
N GLY A 99 -13.47 -24.38 10.25
CA GLY A 99 -13.84 -23.22 9.46
C GLY A 99 -12.82 -22.08 9.60
N SER A 100 -12.79 -21.17 8.65
CA SER A 100 -12.03 -19.92 8.77
C SER A 100 -12.67 -18.99 9.80
N GLY A 101 -11.85 -18.25 10.54
CA GLY A 101 -12.35 -17.15 11.38
C GLY A 101 -13.12 -16.11 10.57
N GLY A 102 -14.06 -15.44 11.22
CA GLY A 102 -14.82 -14.33 10.66
C GLY A 102 -13.87 -13.21 10.24
N ARG A 103 -14.01 -12.77 8.99
CA ARG A 103 -13.29 -11.60 8.49
C ARG A 103 -13.90 -10.33 9.06
N ILE A 104 -13.07 -9.34 9.37
CA ILE A 104 -13.51 -7.97 9.61
C ILE A 104 -13.17 -7.19 8.35
N GLY A 105 -14.20 -6.77 7.63
CA GLY A 105 -14.05 -5.89 6.47
C GLY A 105 -14.28 -4.44 6.87
N LEU A 106 -13.33 -3.58 6.53
CA LEU A 106 -13.54 -2.14 6.49
C LEU A 106 -13.49 -1.75 5.02
N THR A 107 -14.64 -1.38 4.46
CA THR A 107 -14.76 -0.99 3.05
C THR A 107 -15.22 0.46 3.03
N ALA A 108 -14.37 1.34 2.50
CA ALA A 108 -14.76 2.70 2.22
C ALA A 108 -15.81 2.71 1.09
N GLY A 109 -16.68 3.73 1.08
CA GLY A 109 -17.79 3.82 0.14
C GLY A 109 -17.32 3.85 -1.32
N THR A 110 -18.13 3.33 -2.25
CA THR A 110 -17.84 3.43 -3.69
C THR A 110 -18.01 4.88 -4.16
N GLY A 111 -17.24 5.27 -5.18
CA GLY A 111 -17.44 6.55 -5.85
C GLY A 111 -18.78 6.56 -6.58
N GLY A 112 -19.43 7.72 -6.65
CA GLY A 112 -20.73 7.84 -7.32
C GLY A 112 -20.67 7.42 -8.79
N GLY A 113 -21.68 6.66 -9.23
CA GLY A 113 -21.87 6.33 -10.63
C GLY A 113 -22.42 7.52 -11.42
N PHE A 114 -22.06 7.61 -12.69
CA PHE A 114 -22.63 8.58 -13.62
C PHE A 114 -23.92 8.00 -14.23
N VAL A 115 -25.03 8.75 -14.15
CA VAL A 115 -26.31 8.36 -14.75
C VAL A 115 -26.33 8.83 -16.21
N LEU A 116 -26.62 7.88 -17.11
CA LEU A 116 -26.69 7.99 -18.57
C LEU A 116 -27.21 9.36 -19.08
N CYS A 117 -26.32 10.19 -19.62
CA CYS A 117 -26.67 11.23 -20.58
C CYS A 117 -26.22 10.74 -21.95
N GLY A 118 -26.94 11.08 -23.03
CA GLY A 118 -26.77 10.52 -24.37
C GLY A 118 -25.39 10.73 -25.03
N SER A 119 -25.32 10.60 -26.36
CA SER A 119 -24.11 10.44 -27.19
C SER A 119 -23.12 11.63 -27.25
N THR A 120 -22.99 12.45 -26.21
CA THR A 120 -22.07 13.61 -26.14
C THR A 120 -21.04 13.57 -25.00
N CYS A 121 -20.94 12.49 -24.21
CA CYS A 121 -20.01 12.43 -23.07
C CYS A 121 -18.56 12.06 -23.46
N ARG A 122 -17.82 12.95 -24.11
CA ARG A 122 -16.34 12.91 -24.11
C ARG A 122 -15.83 13.60 -22.84
N GLY A 123 -15.25 12.85 -21.90
CA GLY A 123 -14.55 13.39 -20.72
C GLY A 123 -15.23 13.23 -19.35
N ALA A 124 -16.30 12.42 -19.23
CA ALA A 124 -16.91 12.14 -17.92
C ALA A 124 -16.12 11.05 -17.17
N THR A 125 -15.66 11.36 -15.95
CA THR A 125 -15.04 10.41 -15.03
C THR A 125 -16.03 10.04 -13.92
N GLY A 126 -16.08 8.75 -13.55
CA GLY A 126 -16.86 8.32 -12.39
C GLY A 126 -16.33 8.95 -11.09
N GLY A 127 -17.15 8.99 -10.04
CA GLY A 127 -16.70 9.46 -8.74
C GLY A 127 -15.52 8.62 -8.22
N VAL A 128 -14.60 9.24 -7.49
CA VAL A 128 -13.51 8.52 -6.82
C VAL A 128 -14.08 7.81 -5.60
N GLY A 129 -13.71 6.54 -5.40
CA GLY A 129 -14.05 5.79 -4.19
C GLY A 129 -13.55 6.47 -2.93
N GLY A 130 -14.26 6.26 -1.82
CA GLY A 130 -13.80 6.70 -0.51
C GLY A 130 -12.46 6.05 -0.16
N SER A 131 -11.62 6.79 0.55
CA SER A 131 -10.37 6.26 1.09
C SER A 131 -10.63 5.64 2.47
N LEU A 132 -9.98 4.50 2.75
CA LEU A 132 -9.85 4.00 4.11
C LEU A 132 -8.61 4.64 4.74
N ILE A 133 -8.80 5.63 5.61
CA ILE A 133 -7.70 6.27 6.32
C ILE A 133 -7.39 5.46 7.58
N LEU A 134 -6.23 4.81 7.60
CA LEU A 134 -5.62 4.25 8.80
C LEU A 134 -4.52 5.21 9.22
N GLN A 135 -4.86 6.23 10.02
CA GLN A 135 -3.89 7.20 10.50
C GLN A 135 -3.62 6.95 11.99
N PRO A 136 -2.37 6.65 12.38
CA PRO A 136 -2.05 6.55 13.79
C PRO A 136 -1.97 7.95 14.41
N GLY A 137 -2.21 8.04 15.72
CA GLY A 137 -2.20 9.31 16.44
C GLY A 137 -0.83 10.00 16.36
N ALA A 138 -0.83 11.34 16.40
CA ALA A 138 0.41 12.10 16.52
C ALA A 138 1.03 11.88 17.91
N GLY A 139 2.36 12.01 18.00
CA GLY A 139 3.04 12.03 19.29
C GLY A 139 2.66 13.29 20.07
N GLY A 140 2.65 13.21 21.40
CA GLY A 140 2.36 14.37 22.24
C GLY A 140 3.32 15.53 21.94
N LEU A 141 2.78 16.74 21.75
CA LEU A 141 3.59 17.94 21.54
C LEU A 141 4.04 18.51 22.89
N TYR A 142 5.35 18.52 23.12
CA TYR A 142 5.99 19.31 24.18
C TYR A 142 7.23 20.01 23.61
N PRO A 143 7.51 21.29 23.95
CA PRO A 143 8.55 22.08 23.28
C PRO A 143 9.98 21.51 23.31
N CYS A 144 10.33 20.73 24.34
CA CYS A 144 11.66 20.14 24.50
C CYS A 144 11.71 18.62 24.26
N CYS A 145 10.56 17.94 24.18
CA CYS A 145 10.49 16.49 24.06
C CYS A 145 9.14 16.04 23.50
N GLY A 146 9.04 15.97 22.17
CA GLY A 146 7.89 15.38 21.50
C GLY A 146 7.83 13.85 21.70
N GLY A 147 6.61 13.31 21.81
CA GLY A 147 6.38 11.87 21.74
C GLY A 147 6.54 11.33 20.31
N ARG A 148 6.77 10.03 20.16
CA ARG A 148 6.70 9.37 18.84
C ARG A 148 5.22 9.27 18.41
N GLY A 149 4.95 9.49 17.12
CA GLY A 149 3.66 9.16 16.54
C GLY A 149 3.35 7.67 16.71
N GLY A 150 2.07 7.32 16.71
CA GLY A 150 1.64 5.92 16.73
C GLY A 150 2.05 5.21 15.43
N SER A 151 1.93 3.88 15.44
CA SER A 151 2.21 3.05 14.27
C SER A 151 0.91 2.47 13.69
N ILE A 152 0.87 2.27 12.37
CA ILE A 152 -0.11 1.41 11.72
C ILE A 152 0.48 0.00 11.78
N ILE A 153 -0.11 -0.87 12.60
CA ILE A 153 0.35 -2.26 12.72
C ILE A 153 -0.51 -3.13 11.81
N LEU A 154 0.09 -3.61 10.73
CA LEU A 154 -0.45 -4.69 9.90
C LEU A 154 0.24 -5.98 10.32
N GLN A 155 -0.32 -6.65 11.33
CA GLN A 155 0.26 -7.89 11.85
C GLN A 155 -0.59 -9.08 11.40
N PRO A 156 0.02 -10.09 10.75
CA PRO A 156 -0.72 -11.30 10.44
C PRO A 156 -1.00 -12.11 11.71
N GLY A 157 -2.06 -12.93 11.67
CA GLY A 157 -2.36 -13.84 12.77
C GLY A 157 -1.23 -14.84 13.01
N ALA A 158 -0.97 -15.18 14.28
CA ALA A 158 -0.06 -16.27 14.62
C ALA A 158 -0.60 -17.63 14.12
N GLY A 159 0.30 -18.55 13.79
CA GLY A 159 -0.07 -19.93 13.48
C GLY A 159 -0.77 -20.61 14.67
N GLY A 160 -1.62 -21.61 14.40
CA GLY A 160 -2.48 -22.23 15.42
C GLY A 160 -1.73 -22.96 16.55
N VAL A 161 -0.45 -23.28 16.35
CA VAL A 161 0.49 -23.82 17.34
C VAL A 161 1.92 -23.36 16.99
N PRO A 162 2.88 -23.39 17.94
CA PRO A 162 4.29 -23.12 17.64
C PRO A 162 4.79 -23.99 16.47
N GLY A 163 5.34 -23.37 15.43
CA GLY A 163 5.85 -24.05 14.23
C GLY A 163 4.94 -24.01 13.00
N LEU A 164 3.68 -23.59 13.13
CA LEU A 164 2.86 -23.24 11.96
C LEU A 164 3.11 -21.80 11.53
N GLN A 165 3.12 -21.59 10.21
CA GLN A 165 3.40 -20.28 9.63
C GLN A 165 2.33 -19.26 10.07
N PRO A 166 2.73 -18.06 10.52
CA PRO A 166 1.84 -16.92 10.61
C PRO A 166 1.15 -16.68 9.27
N GLY A 167 0.00 -16.00 9.29
CA GLY A 167 -0.61 -15.52 8.06
C GLY A 167 0.29 -14.52 7.32
N ASP A 168 -0.15 -14.10 6.14
CA ASP A 168 0.51 -13.05 5.37
C ASP A 168 -0.17 -11.69 5.56
N VAL A 169 0.59 -10.62 5.40
CA VAL A 169 0.06 -9.27 5.17
C VAL A 169 -0.07 -9.08 3.67
N LEU A 170 -1.27 -9.26 3.14
CA LEU A 170 -1.54 -9.07 1.72
C LEU A 170 -1.89 -7.61 1.44
N LEU A 171 -1.01 -6.90 0.74
CA LEU A 171 -1.25 -5.54 0.24
C LEU A 171 -1.70 -5.62 -1.22
N ALA A 172 -2.84 -4.99 -1.54
CA ALA A 172 -3.48 -5.03 -2.87
C ALA A 172 -3.76 -6.45 -3.43
N PRO A 173 -4.49 -7.32 -2.70
CA PRO A 173 -4.73 -8.72 -3.13
C PRO A 173 -5.62 -8.85 -4.37
N THR A 174 -6.33 -7.79 -4.76
CA THR A 174 -7.17 -7.73 -5.97
C THR A 174 -6.57 -6.67 -6.90
N ALA A 175 -6.30 -7.05 -8.16
CA ALA A 175 -5.46 -6.34 -9.14
C ALA A 175 -3.93 -6.34 -8.87
N GLY A 176 -3.47 -6.66 -7.65
CA GLY A 176 -2.12 -7.21 -7.40
C GLY A 176 -0.94 -6.23 -7.39
N LYS A 177 -1.17 -4.92 -7.54
CA LYS A 177 -0.11 -3.91 -7.65
C LYS A 177 0.00 -3.04 -6.40
N VAL A 178 1.22 -2.76 -5.96
CA VAL A 178 1.53 -1.96 -4.77
C VAL A 178 2.33 -0.72 -5.19
N GLY A 179 1.77 0.47 -4.95
CA GLY A 179 2.45 1.74 -5.17
C GLY A 179 2.88 2.38 -3.84
N ILE A 180 4.15 2.78 -3.71
CA ILE A 180 4.66 3.55 -2.57
C ILE A 180 4.85 5.00 -3.02
N GLY A 181 3.93 5.87 -2.57
CA GLY A 181 3.84 7.25 -3.06
C GLY A 181 3.26 7.37 -4.48
N GLU A 182 2.98 6.24 -5.14
CA GLU A 182 2.38 6.13 -6.47
C GLU A 182 0.94 5.62 -6.33
N THR A 183 -0.04 6.34 -6.85
CA THR A 183 -1.47 6.02 -6.68
C THR A 183 -2.05 5.19 -7.83
N ASN A 184 -1.33 5.09 -8.96
CA ASN A 184 -1.71 4.25 -10.09
C ASN A 184 -0.49 3.46 -10.64
N PRO A 185 0.02 2.46 -9.90
CA PRO A 185 1.21 1.73 -10.30
C PRO A 185 1.00 0.93 -11.61
N ALA A 186 1.95 1.06 -12.54
CA ALA A 186 2.04 0.24 -13.75
C ALA A 186 2.62 -1.15 -13.45
N ASN A 187 3.48 -1.27 -12.44
CA ASN A 187 4.16 -2.50 -12.05
C ASN A 187 3.58 -3.16 -10.79
N THR A 188 3.95 -4.42 -10.53
CA THR A 188 3.50 -5.16 -9.31
C THR A 188 3.96 -4.47 -8.03
N LEU A 189 5.16 -3.91 -8.02
CA LEU A 189 5.65 -3.01 -6.98
C LEU A 189 6.26 -1.80 -7.69
N GLU A 190 5.79 -0.61 -7.34
CA GLU A 190 6.27 0.64 -7.92
C GLU A 190 6.42 1.71 -6.85
N ILE A 191 7.46 2.52 -6.99
CA ILE A 191 7.78 3.59 -6.05
C ILE A 191 7.82 4.87 -6.87
N LYS A 192 7.14 5.90 -6.36
CA LYS A 192 7.00 7.19 -7.06
C LYS A 192 8.35 7.71 -7.53
N VAL A 193 8.38 8.27 -8.75
CA VAL A 193 9.54 9.01 -9.28
C VAL A 193 10.03 10.05 -8.26
N GLY A 194 11.34 10.05 -8.00
CA GLY A 194 11.98 10.89 -6.99
C GLY A 194 11.99 10.31 -5.56
N GLY A 195 11.28 9.20 -5.32
CA GLY A 195 11.45 8.39 -4.12
C GLY A 195 12.78 7.65 -4.14
N THR A 196 13.32 7.33 -2.95
CA THR A 196 14.54 6.54 -2.80
C THR A 196 14.23 5.21 -2.14
N THR A 197 14.97 4.18 -2.54
CA THR A 197 14.99 2.87 -1.87
C THR A 197 16.36 2.63 -1.27
N LEU A 198 16.39 2.15 -0.03
CA LEU A 198 17.59 1.57 0.58
C LEU A 198 17.26 0.11 0.89
N ALA A 199 18.07 -0.80 0.35
CA ALA A 199 17.96 -2.23 0.61
C ALA A 199 19.37 -2.79 0.78
N ASP A 200 19.54 -3.71 1.73
CA ASP A 200 20.80 -4.43 1.90
C ASP A 200 21.09 -5.32 0.67
N GLU A 201 20.04 -5.87 0.02
CA GLU A 201 20.19 -6.71 -1.17
C GLU A 201 18.92 -6.74 -2.05
N TRP A 202 19.10 -6.89 -3.37
CA TRP A 202 18.07 -7.23 -4.35
C TRP A 202 18.42 -8.55 -5.06
N ILE A 203 17.80 -9.66 -4.64
CA ILE A 203 18.06 -10.98 -5.24
C ILE A 203 17.06 -11.27 -6.37
N THR A 204 17.56 -11.35 -7.60
CA THR A 204 16.77 -11.74 -8.76
C THR A 204 16.91 -13.24 -9.05
N ARG A 205 15.79 -13.96 -9.18
CA ARG A 205 15.79 -15.40 -9.47
C ARG A 205 16.56 -15.70 -10.77
N SER A 206 17.55 -16.60 -10.68
CA SER A 206 18.45 -16.94 -11.81
C SER A 206 18.70 -18.45 -11.99
N SER A 207 18.01 -19.30 -11.22
CA SER A 207 18.21 -20.76 -11.26
C SER A 207 17.89 -21.36 -12.64
N ARG A 208 18.65 -22.39 -13.04
CA ARG A 208 18.44 -23.14 -14.30
C ARG A 208 17.01 -23.65 -14.45
N ARG A 209 16.32 -24.01 -13.35
CA ARG A 209 14.92 -24.48 -13.39
C ARG A 209 13.91 -23.43 -13.89
N PHE A 210 14.30 -22.16 -13.91
CA PHE A 210 13.47 -21.05 -14.38
C PHE A 210 13.84 -20.56 -15.78
N LYS A 211 14.74 -21.27 -16.48
CA LYS A 211 15.31 -20.87 -17.77
C LYS A 211 15.20 -22.02 -18.77
N THR A 212 14.98 -21.67 -20.04
CA THR A 212 15.02 -22.58 -21.19
C THR A 212 15.87 -21.93 -22.28
N ASN A 213 16.27 -22.68 -23.32
CA ASN A 213 17.04 -22.16 -24.47
C ASN A 213 18.27 -21.33 -24.05
N ILE A 214 19.11 -21.89 -23.17
CA ILE A 214 20.26 -21.19 -22.61
C ILE A 214 21.42 -21.27 -23.59
N GLU A 215 21.76 -20.13 -24.20
CA GLU A 215 22.87 -20.00 -25.15
C GLU A 215 23.91 -18.97 -24.65
N PRO A 216 25.21 -19.14 -24.96
CA PRO A 216 26.21 -18.12 -24.68
C PRO A 216 25.95 -16.83 -25.45
N LEU A 217 26.14 -15.67 -24.80
CA LEU A 217 26.01 -14.37 -25.45
C LEU A 217 27.09 -14.19 -26.52
N GLN A 218 26.69 -13.80 -27.72
CA GLN A 218 27.57 -13.55 -28.86
C GLN A 218 27.74 -12.05 -29.11
N GLY A 219 28.90 -11.66 -29.63
CA GLY A 219 29.17 -10.27 -30.00
C GLY A 219 29.21 -9.30 -28.81
N SER A 220 29.50 -9.81 -27.61
CA SER A 220 29.38 -9.04 -26.36
C SER A 220 30.36 -7.88 -26.28
N LEU A 221 31.58 -8.06 -26.81
CA LEU A 221 32.59 -7.01 -26.83
C LEU A 221 32.15 -5.88 -27.77
N GLU A 222 31.74 -6.23 -28.99
CA GLU A 222 31.30 -5.30 -30.02
C GLU A 222 30.05 -4.50 -29.59
N LYS A 223 29.15 -5.15 -28.83
CA LYS A 223 27.98 -4.47 -28.23
C LYS A 223 28.40 -3.48 -27.14
N ILE A 224 29.27 -3.88 -26.22
CA ILE A 224 29.74 -2.98 -25.14
C ILE A 224 30.53 -1.80 -25.71
N GLU A 225 31.33 -2.00 -26.76
CA GLU A 225 32.09 -0.94 -27.43
C GLU A 225 31.20 0.14 -28.08
N GLN A 226 29.94 -0.19 -28.39
CA GLN A 226 28.96 0.78 -28.91
C GLN A 226 28.21 1.53 -27.81
N LEU A 227 28.25 1.04 -26.56
CA LEU A 227 27.58 1.70 -25.44
C LEU A 227 28.43 2.85 -24.91
N GLN A 228 27.77 3.95 -24.56
CA GLN A 228 28.42 5.12 -23.99
C GLN A 228 27.99 5.34 -22.54
N GLY A 229 28.97 5.33 -21.63
CA GLY A 229 28.78 5.84 -20.28
C GLY A 229 28.73 7.37 -20.30
N VAL A 230 27.73 7.95 -19.62
CA VAL A 230 27.49 9.40 -19.58
C VAL A 230 27.44 9.92 -18.15
N SER A 231 27.80 11.18 -17.98
CA SER A 231 27.54 11.96 -16.76
C SER A 231 26.43 12.95 -17.05
N TYR A 232 25.47 13.09 -16.15
CA TYR A 232 24.31 13.94 -16.35
C TYR A 232 23.78 14.52 -15.03
N GLN A 233 22.97 15.57 -15.14
CA GLN A 233 22.23 16.12 -14.01
C GLN A 233 20.79 15.64 -14.04
N ARG A 234 20.31 15.15 -12.91
CA ARG A 234 18.92 14.77 -12.76
C ARG A 234 18.01 16.00 -12.84
N LYS A 235 16.97 15.94 -13.67
CA LYS A 235 16.05 17.08 -13.88
C LYS A 235 15.30 17.51 -12.62
N THR A 236 15.06 16.60 -11.68
CA THR A 236 14.24 16.88 -10.48
C THR A 236 14.96 17.70 -9.41
N ASP A 237 16.27 17.53 -9.24
CA ASP A 237 17.04 18.17 -8.17
C ASP A 237 18.45 18.64 -8.56
N GLY A 238 18.84 18.50 -9.83
CA GLY A 238 20.14 18.92 -10.34
C GLY A 238 21.31 18.05 -9.86
N LYS A 239 21.04 16.92 -9.20
CA LYS A 239 22.10 16.05 -8.69
C LYS A 239 22.91 15.44 -9.85
N GLN A 240 24.23 15.54 -9.75
CA GLN A 240 25.16 14.92 -10.70
C GLN A 240 25.21 13.41 -10.48
N GLU A 241 24.94 12.65 -11.54
CA GLU A 241 24.93 11.19 -11.54
C GLU A 241 25.61 10.66 -12.82
N VAL A 242 26.01 9.39 -12.78
CA VAL A 242 26.63 8.70 -13.92
C VAL A 242 25.77 7.50 -14.29
N GLY A 243 25.73 7.15 -15.57
CA GLY A 243 24.94 6.03 -16.06
C GLY A 243 24.99 5.90 -17.56
N VAL A 244 23.89 5.40 -18.12
CA VAL A 244 23.66 5.23 -19.56
C VAL A 244 22.30 5.82 -19.95
N VAL A 245 22.13 6.16 -21.22
CA VAL A 245 20.84 6.60 -21.78
C VAL A 245 20.05 5.36 -22.22
N ALA A 246 18.81 5.21 -21.74
CA ALA A 246 18.04 3.99 -21.95
C ALA A 246 17.70 3.76 -23.43
N GLU A 247 17.46 4.83 -24.18
CA GLU A 247 17.18 4.82 -25.61
C GLU A 247 18.38 4.35 -26.44
N ASP A 248 19.59 4.78 -26.08
CA ASP A 248 20.83 4.35 -26.75
C ASP A 248 21.11 2.87 -26.48
N VAL A 249 20.94 2.44 -25.22
CA VAL A 249 21.05 1.02 -24.84
C VAL A 249 20.02 0.18 -25.59
N ALA A 250 18.80 0.69 -25.76
CA ALA A 250 17.72 -0.03 -26.41
C ALA A 250 18.00 -0.38 -27.89
N GLN A 251 18.87 0.37 -28.56
CA GLN A 251 19.26 0.10 -29.96
C GLN A 251 20.27 -1.06 -30.07
N ILE A 252 21.06 -1.30 -29.02
CA ILE A 252 22.20 -2.22 -29.03
C ILE A 252 21.91 -3.49 -28.24
N VAL A 253 21.30 -3.35 -27.05
CA VAL A 253 20.97 -4.43 -26.11
C VAL A 253 19.54 -4.21 -25.56
N PRO A 254 18.50 -4.36 -26.41
CA PRO A 254 17.12 -4.11 -26.01
C PRO A 254 16.65 -4.98 -24.83
N GLU A 255 17.28 -6.13 -24.58
CA GLU A 255 16.89 -7.11 -23.58
C GLU A 255 17.10 -6.64 -22.12
N VAL A 256 17.88 -5.58 -21.92
CA VAL A 256 18.15 -5.01 -20.59
C VAL A 256 17.38 -3.72 -20.32
N VAL A 257 16.52 -3.28 -21.24
CA VAL A 257 15.76 -2.02 -21.13
C VAL A 257 14.33 -2.30 -20.72
N SER A 258 13.87 -1.63 -19.66
CA SER A 258 12.46 -1.58 -19.27
C SER A 258 11.72 -0.56 -20.14
N ARG A 259 10.49 -0.89 -20.53
CA ARG A 259 9.65 -0.03 -21.37
C ARG A 259 8.29 0.21 -20.73
N ASP A 260 7.72 1.37 -21.00
CA ASP A 260 6.33 1.65 -20.65
C ASP A 260 5.42 0.66 -21.41
N PRO A 261 4.47 -0.02 -20.75
CA PRO A 261 3.64 -1.04 -21.38
C PRO A 261 2.62 -0.49 -22.40
N ASN A 262 2.33 0.81 -22.38
CA ASN A 262 1.35 1.48 -23.25
C ASN A 262 2.02 2.25 -24.39
N THR A 263 3.07 3.04 -24.10
CA THR A 263 3.78 3.87 -25.09
C THR A 263 4.96 3.15 -25.73
N TYR A 264 5.46 2.08 -25.10
CA TYR A 264 6.64 1.33 -25.52
C TYR A 264 7.96 2.13 -25.48
N GLU A 265 7.94 3.31 -24.86
CA GLU A 265 9.11 4.15 -24.63
C GLU A 265 10.06 3.51 -23.62
N ALA A 266 11.36 3.74 -23.78
CA ALA A 266 12.37 3.24 -22.84
C ALA A 266 12.31 4.05 -21.54
N GLU A 267 12.17 3.37 -20.40
CA GLU A 267 12.03 4.04 -19.10
C GLU A 267 13.22 3.80 -18.16
N GLY A 268 13.93 2.69 -18.32
CA GLY A 268 15.02 2.33 -17.41
C GLY A 268 15.88 1.19 -17.92
N VAL A 269 17.03 1.00 -17.28
CA VAL A 269 18.00 -0.05 -17.63
C VAL A 269 18.25 -0.96 -16.43
N ASP A 270 18.19 -2.27 -16.64
CA ASP A 270 18.61 -3.27 -15.67
C ASP A 270 20.15 -3.39 -15.70
N TYR A 271 20.81 -2.52 -14.93
CA TYR A 271 22.26 -2.52 -14.77
C TYR A 271 22.82 -3.87 -14.31
N SER A 272 22.04 -4.67 -13.57
CA SER A 272 22.50 -5.99 -13.10
C SER A 272 22.66 -6.98 -14.26
N ARG A 273 21.90 -6.81 -15.35
CA ARG A 273 21.99 -7.68 -16.53
C ARG A 273 23.14 -7.31 -17.45
N LEU A 274 23.57 -6.05 -17.46
CA LEU A 274 24.79 -5.63 -18.18
C LEU A 274 26.03 -6.39 -17.71
N ALA A 275 26.08 -6.81 -16.44
CA ALA A 275 27.17 -7.63 -15.91
C ALA A 275 27.37 -8.95 -16.69
N ALA A 276 26.30 -9.59 -17.16
CA ALA A 276 26.41 -10.82 -17.95
C ALA A 276 27.06 -10.55 -19.32
N LEU A 277 26.74 -9.41 -19.94
CA LEU A 277 27.33 -8.98 -21.20
C LEU A 277 28.82 -8.63 -21.01
N LEU A 278 29.15 -7.91 -19.93
CA LEU A 278 30.53 -7.56 -19.58
C LEU A 278 31.40 -8.80 -19.33
N ILE A 279 30.87 -9.85 -18.70
CA ILE A 279 31.60 -11.12 -18.49
C ILE A 279 32.07 -11.70 -19.82
N GLU A 280 31.19 -11.80 -20.82
CA GLU A 280 31.55 -12.35 -22.13
C GLU A 280 32.43 -11.37 -22.93
N ALA A 281 32.22 -10.05 -22.81
CA ALA A 281 33.10 -9.06 -23.41
C ALA A 281 34.55 -9.18 -22.91
N VAL A 282 34.76 -9.32 -21.60
CA VAL A 282 36.09 -9.50 -20.99
C VAL A 282 36.72 -10.83 -21.44
N LYS A 283 35.94 -11.91 -21.56
CA LYS A 283 36.44 -13.19 -22.10
C LYS A 283 36.89 -13.06 -23.55
N SER A 284 36.10 -12.39 -24.40
CA SER A 284 36.45 -12.12 -25.80
C SER A 284 37.71 -11.26 -25.91
N GLN A 285 37.80 -10.18 -25.13
CA GLN A 285 38.99 -9.34 -25.06
C GLN A 285 40.22 -10.13 -24.62
N GLN A 286 40.08 -10.99 -23.59
CA GLN A 286 41.17 -11.84 -23.12
C GLN A 286 41.61 -12.87 -24.16
N ALA A 287 40.70 -13.38 -24.99
CA ALA A 287 41.03 -14.27 -26.10
C ALA A 287 41.81 -13.55 -27.20
N GLN A 288 41.41 -12.33 -27.56
CA GLN A 288 42.15 -11.49 -28.52
C GLN A 288 43.57 -11.19 -28.02
N LEU A 289 43.73 -10.83 -26.75
CA LEU A 289 45.05 -10.59 -26.14
C LEU A 289 45.95 -11.82 -26.21
N ARG A 290 45.42 -13.02 -25.93
CA ARG A 290 46.20 -14.28 -26.05
C ARG A 290 46.61 -14.55 -27.49
N SER A 291 45.72 -14.31 -28.44
CA SER A 291 46.01 -14.46 -29.87
C SER A 291 47.12 -13.52 -30.31
N GLN A 292 47.03 -12.24 -29.94
CA GLN A 292 48.05 -11.23 -30.24
C GLN A 292 49.40 -11.57 -29.60
N GLN A 293 49.41 -12.07 -28.36
CA GLN A 293 50.65 -12.51 -27.71
C GLN A 293 51.31 -13.69 -28.40
N ALA A 294 50.54 -14.68 -28.83
CA ALA A 294 51.05 -15.82 -29.59
C ALA A 294 51.66 -15.36 -30.93
N GLU A 295 50.98 -14.45 -31.62
CA GLU A 295 51.49 -13.88 -32.88
C GLU A 295 52.78 -13.08 -32.66
N MET A 296 52.85 -12.26 -31.62
CA MET A 296 54.08 -11.55 -31.25
C MET A 296 55.25 -12.49 -30.95
N GLN A 297 55.01 -13.61 -30.26
CA GLN A 297 56.04 -14.63 -30.01
C GLN A 297 56.52 -15.28 -31.32
N HIS A 298 55.59 -15.64 -32.19
CA HIS A 298 55.92 -16.20 -33.50
C HIS A 298 56.73 -15.22 -34.37
N LEU A 299 56.34 -13.94 -34.40
CA LEU A 299 57.06 -12.88 -35.10
C LEU A 299 58.49 -12.70 -34.56
N LYS A 300 58.68 -12.71 -33.23
CA LYS A 300 60.01 -12.61 -32.61
C LYS A 300 60.93 -13.76 -33.03
N LEU A 301 60.44 -15.00 -32.97
CA LEU A 301 61.21 -16.17 -33.41
C LEU A 301 61.63 -16.07 -34.88
N ARG A 302 60.74 -15.58 -35.74
CA ARG A 302 61.04 -15.41 -37.17
C ARG A 302 62.08 -14.32 -37.43
N VAL A 303 62.04 -13.22 -36.67
CA VAL A 303 63.06 -12.17 -36.73
C VAL A 303 64.42 -12.72 -36.30
N GLU A 304 64.50 -13.46 -35.20
CA GLU A 304 65.74 -14.11 -34.72
C GLU A 304 66.33 -15.08 -35.75
N GLN A 305 65.48 -15.86 -36.43
CA GLN A 305 65.93 -16.75 -37.50
C GLN A 305 66.53 -15.97 -38.67
N LEU A 306 65.86 -14.90 -39.13
CA LEU A 306 66.32 -14.10 -40.26
C LEU A 306 67.63 -13.37 -39.94
N THR A 307 67.76 -12.79 -38.75
CA THR A 307 69.02 -12.13 -38.33
C THR A 307 70.17 -13.13 -38.21
N SER A 308 69.92 -14.34 -37.68
CA SER A 308 70.94 -15.38 -37.61
C SER A 308 71.41 -15.87 -38.99
N ASN A 309 70.53 -15.88 -39.99
CA ASN A 309 70.87 -16.25 -41.35
C ASN A 309 71.65 -15.14 -42.07
N ALA A 310 71.32 -13.87 -41.80
CA ALA A 310 72.02 -12.73 -42.37
C ALA A 310 73.45 -12.55 -41.85
N VAL A 311 73.73 -12.95 -40.60
CA VAL A 311 75.10 -12.91 -40.02
C VAL A 311 75.98 -14.06 -40.54
N ARG A 312 75.39 -15.09 -41.14
CA ARG A 312 76.11 -16.25 -41.69
C ARG A 312 76.49 -16.11 -43.18
N GLN A 313 76.05 -15.05 -43.85
CA GLN A 313 76.40 -14.71 -45.23
C GLN A 313 77.41 -13.58 -45.26
#